data_AF-A0A7K1CSH3-F1
#
_entry.id   AF-A0A7K1CSH3-F1
#
_cell.length_a   1.000
_cell.length_b   1.000
_cell.length_c   1.000
_cell.angle_alpha   90.00
_cell.angle_beta   90.00
_cell.angle_gamma   90.00
#
_symmetry.space_group_name_H-M   'P 1'
#
loop_
_entity.id
_entity.type
_entity.pdbx_description
1 polymer ?
#
loop_
_entity_poly.entity_id
_entity_poly.type
_entity_poly.pdbx_seq_one_letter_code
_entity_poly.pdbx_strand_id
1 'polypeptide(L)'
;MANSLAPSASQRWHKWVEEHPVGGLAVIGLIATQLGTYFGYVFPAFGLPTLPWPMYNGALALGINGPNWGSYFDAEFNIVAENAGWLFFSGQSLHFVNGIVFAMLFGIFAHKQIPVKGHVAKGLIYGVVMTIISAGLLVPYAYVAEQGYGLFLFDGPDGWKLPAGILVWHLIYGAFLGLLYQPKDSN
;
A
#
# COMPACT_ATOMS: atom_id res chain seq x y z
N MET A 1 -25.75 -26.28 22.28
CA MET A 1 -25.28 -24.97 21.78
C MET A 1 -26.12 -24.63 20.56
N ALA A 2 -26.91 -23.55 20.61
CA ALA A 2 -27.81 -23.19 19.51
C ALA A 2 -27.00 -22.62 18.34
N ASN A 3 -27.08 -23.25 17.17
CA ASN A 3 -26.59 -22.67 15.93
C ASN A 3 -27.48 -21.45 15.62
N SER A 4 -26.90 -20.25 15.69
CA SER A 4 -27.56 -19.04 15.21
C SER A 4 -27.96 -19.23 13.75
N LEU A 5 -29.25 -19.07 13.44
CA LEU A 5 -29.76 -19.05 12.06
C LEU A 5 -29.32 -17.78 11.31
N ALA A 6 -28.84 -16.76 12.01
CA ALA A 6 -28.35 -15.53 11.40
C ALA A 6 -26.91 -15.72 10.88
N PRO A 7 -26.61 -15.26 9.64
CA PRO A 7 -25.26 -15.36 9.07
C PRO A 7 -24.26 -14.55 9.90
N SER A 8 -23.04 -15.08 10.04
CA SER A 8 -21.93 -14.43 10.74
C SER A 8 -21.52 -13.12 10.06
N ALA A 9 -20.78 -12.26 10.77
CA ALA A 9 -20.30 -11.00 10.19
C ALA A 9 -19.42 -11.23 8.95
N SER A 10 -18.57 -12.25 8.97
CA SER A 10 -17.76 -12.66 7.81
C SER A 10 -18.64 -13.12 6.65
N GLN A 11 -19.67 -13.94 6.91
CA GLN A 11 -20.60 -14.37 5.84
C GLN A 11 -21.34 -13.18 5.22
N ARG A 12 -21.79 -12.21 6.03
CA ARG A 12 -22.44 -11.00 5.53
C ARG A 12 -21.50 -10.13 4.70
N TRP A 13 -20.25 -9.97 5.15
CA TRP A 13 -19.23 -9.22 4.42
C TRP A 13 -18.95 -9.83 3.05
N HIS A 14 -18.65 -11.13 2.99
CA HIS A 14 -18.31 -11.79 1.73
C HIS A 14 -19.49 -11.79 0.76
N LYS A 15 -20.72 -11.99 1.25
CA LYS A 15 -21.92 -11.85 0.44
C LYS A 15 -22.06 -10.44 -0.15
N TRP A 16 -21.84 -9.39 0.65
CA TRP A 16 -21.93 -8.02 0.17
C TRP A 16 -20.86 -7.70 -0.89
N VAL A 17 -19.62 -8.15 -0.69
CA VAL A 17 -18.53 -8.00 -1.67
C VAL A 17 -18.83 -8.73 -2.98
N GLU A 18 -19.45 -9.92 -2.92
CA GLU A 18 -19.89 -10.68 -4.10
C GLU A 18 -20.99 -9.94 -4.88
N GLU A 19 -21.95 -9.32 -4.19
CA GLU A 19 -23.03 -8.52 -4.78
C GLU A 19 -22.55 -7.16 -5.32
N HIS A 20 -21.43 -6.65 -4.82
CA HIS A 20 -20.87 -5.34 -5.17
C HIS A 20 -19.38 -5.45 -5.54
N PRO A 21 -19.00 -6.14 -6.62
CA PRO A 21 -17.60 -6.49 -6.88
C PRO A 21 -16.67 -5.26 -6.96
N VAL A 22 -17.09 -4.19 -7.61
CA VAL A 22 -16.28 -2.95 -7.72
C VAL A 22 -16.32 -2.14 -6.41
N GLY A 23 -17.50 -1.95 -5.83
CA GLY A 23 -17.65 -1.20 -4.57
C GLY A 23 -16.95 -1.88 -3.39
N GLY A 24 -17.03 -3.21 -3.33
CA GLY A 24 -16.33 -4.04 -2.37
C GLY A 24 -14.82 -3.91 -2.49
N LEU A 25 -14.27 -4.02 -3.71
CA LEU A 25 -12.84 -3.81 -3.94
C LEU A 25 -12.39 -2.38 -3.58
N ALA A 26 -13.22 -1.36 -3.80
CA ALA A 26 -12.90 0.00 -3.37
C ALA A 26 -12.80 0.12 -1.84
N VAL A 27 -13.77 -0.41 -1.10
CA VAL A 27 -13.73 -0.41 0.38
C VAL A 27 -12.53 -1.21 0.89
N ILE A 28 -12.26 -2.37 0.28
CA ILE A 28 -11.11 -3.21 0.63
C ILE A 28 -9.80 -2.46 0.41
N GLY A 29 -9.64 -1.80 -0.74
CA GLY A 29 -8.47 -1.00 -1.05
C GLY A 29 -8.27 0.14 -0.06
N LEU A 30 -9.34 0.83 0.33
CA LEU A 30 -9.29 1.88 1.36
C LEU A 30 -8.79 1.32 2.71
N ILE A 31 -9.37 0.20 3.18
CA ILE A 31 -8.99 -0.44 4.45
C ILE A 31 -7.54 -0.91 4.41
N ALA A 32 -7.16 -1.65 3.37
CA ALA A 32 -5.82 -2.20 3.23
C ALA A 32 -4.76 -1.09 3.17
N THR A 33 -5.07 0.02 2.49
CA THR A 33 -4.18 1.18 2.40
C THR A 33 -4.05 1.90 3.73
N GLN A 34 -5.15 2.12 4.45
CA GLN A 34 -5.10 2.74 5.77
C GLN A 34 -4.24 1.92 6.74
N LEU A 35 -4.43 0.60 6.75
CA LEU A 35 -3.68 -0.28 7.63
C LEU A 35 -2.20 -0.34 7.24
N GLY A 36 -1.89 -0.53 5.95
CA GLY A 36 -0.51 -0.47 5.45
C GLY A 36 0.17 0.85 5.83
N THR A 37 -0.49 1.98 5.57
CA THR A 37 0.02 3.33 5.89
C THR A 37 0.30 3.48 7.38
N TYR A 38 -0.66 3.10 8.24
CA TYR A 38 -0.47 3.16 9.68
C TYR A 38 0.73 2.32 10.15
N PHE A 39 0.83 1.08 9.67
CA PHE A 39 1.96 0.21 9.97
C PHE A 39 3.28 0.83 9.50
N GLY A 40 3.32 1.38 8.28
CA GLY A 40 4.49 2.07 7.74
C GLY A 40 4.98 3.24 8.61
N TYR A 41 4.07 3.96 9.28
CA TYR A 41 4.45 5.02 10.23
C TYR A 41 5.05 4.48 11.53
N VAL A 42 4.66 3.29 11.99
CA VAL A 42 5.12 2.71 13.26
C VAL A 42 6.29 1.72 13.11
N PHE A 43 6.77 1.48 11.89
CA PHE A 43 7.94 0.64 11.59
C PHE A 43 9.21 0.95 12.41
N PRO A 44 9.52 2.22 12.78
CA PRO A 44 10.63 2.52 13.68
C PRO A 44 10.56 1.78 15.02
N ALA A 45 9.37 1.46 15.53
CA ALA A 45 9.20 0.72 16.78
C ALA A 45 9.78 -0.70 16.73
N PHE A 46 10.05 -1.23 15.53
CA PHE A 46 10.63 -2.56 15.32
C PHE A 46 11.90 -2.52 14.45
N GLY A 47 12.53 -1.34 14.31
CA GLY A 47 13.84 -1.18 13.68
C GLY A 47 13.85 -1.02 12.15
N LEU A 48 12.68 -0.88 11.53
CA LEU A 48 12.50 -0.53 10.10
C LEU A 48 12.33 0.99 9.92
N PRO A 49 12.64 1.56 8.73
CA PRO A 49 12.44 2.98 8.48
C PRO A 49 10.95 3.34 8.46
N THR A 50 10.63 4.59 8.80
CA THR A 50 9.31 5.16 8.57
C THR A 50 9.03 5.16 7.06
N LEU A 51 7.83 4.73 6.67
CA LEU A 51 7.38 4.79 5.28
C LEU A 51 6.25 5.79 5.10
N PRO A 52 6.56 7.11 5.01
CA PRO A 52 5.56 8.15 4.87
C PRO A 52 5.06 8.25 3.41
N TRP A 53 4.53 7.17 2.83
CA TRP A 53 4.04 7.16 1.44
C TRP A 53 3.08 8.28 1.09
N PRO A 54 2.15 8.72 1.96
CA PRO A 54 1.34 9.89 1.70
C PRO A 54 2.19 11.13 1.37
N MET A 55 3.28 11.37 2.11
CA MET A 55 4.18 12.50 1.88
C MET A 55 4.82 12.45 0.49
N TYR A 56 5.35 11.29 0.08
CA TYR A 56 5.94 11.10 -1.26
C TYR A 56 4.90 11.27 -2.38
N ASN A 57 3.67 10.78 -2.17
CA ASN A 57 2.59 10.98 -3.13
C ASN A 57 2.17 12.46 -3.21
N GLY A 58 2.17 13.19 -2.09
CA GLY A 58 1.85 14.62 -2.05
C GLY A 58 2.91 15.44 -2.76
N ALA A 59 4.19 15.11 -2.55
CA ALA A 59 5.29 15.73 -3.27
C ALA A 59 5.13 15.56 -4.78
N LEU A 60 4.86 14.33 -5.23
CA LEU A 60 4.58 14.04 -6.64
C LEU A 60 3.36 14.81 -7.17
N ALA A 61 2.27 14.89 -6.39
CA ALA A 61 1.04 15.60 -6.76
C ALA A 61 1.27 17.09 -7.04
N LEU A 62 2.13 17.68 -6.23
CA LEU A 62 2.44 19.11 -6.26
C LEU A 62 3.61 19.43 -7.20
N GLY A 63 4.14 18.43 -7.92
CA GLY A 63 5.29 18.59 -8.82
C GLY A 63 6.61 18.85 -8.10
N ILE A 64 6.72 18.48 -6.82
CA ILE A 64 7.92 18.61 -6.01
C ILE A 64 8.84 17.43 -6.34
N ASN A 65 9.95 17.70 -7.01
CA ASN A 65 10.95 16.71 -7.40
C ASN A 65 12.37 17.17 -7.02
N GLY A 66 13.25 16.20 -6.72
CA GLY A 66 14.69 16.37 -6.49
C GLY A 66 15.12 17.68 -5.81
N PRO A 67 15.70 18.68 -6.53
CA PRO A 67 16.25 19.91 -5.95
C PRO A 67 15.23 20.81 -5.23
N ASN A 68 13.93 20.66 -5.51
CA ASN A 68 12.86 21.47 -4.93
C ASN A 68 12.41 20.99 -3.55
N TRP A 69 13.05 19.94 -3.00
CA TRP A 69 12.71 19.40 -1.69
C TRP A 69 12.99 20.39 -0.54
N GLY A 70 14.02 21.23 -0.66
CA GLY A 70 14.45 22.11 0.43
C GLY A 70 13.46 23.19 0.87
N SER A 71 12.42 23.49 0.08
CA SER A 71 11.33 24.39 0.47
C SER A 71 10.15 23.70 1.16
N TYR A 72 10.11 22.37 1.10
CA TYR A 72 9.02 21.56 1.67
C TYR A 72 9.51 20.61 2.77
N PHE A 73 10.80 20.30 2.79
CA PHE A 73 11.43 19.36 3.69
C PHE A 73 12.72 19.94 4.28
N ASP A 74 12.97 19.70 5.56
CA ASP A 74 14.28 19.96 6.17
C ASP A 74 15.32 18.89 5.75
N ALA A 75 16.56 19.04 6.23
CA ALA A 75 17.65 18.11 5.90
C ALA A 75 17.40 16.69 6.45
N GLU A 76 16.49 16.56 7.40
CA GLU A 76 16.04 15.34 8.04
C GLU A 76 14.74 14.78 7.41
N PHE A 77 14.29 15.34 6.28
CA PHE A 77 13.07 14.98 5.56
C PHE A 77 11.75 15.20 6.34
N ASN A 78 11.75 16.07 7.35
CA ASN A 78 10.52 16.51 8.01
C ASN A 78 9.86 17.64 7.21
N ILE A 79 8.53 17.70 7.24
CA ILE A 79 7.79 18.71 6.50
C ILE A 79 7.96 20.10 7.14
N VAL A 80 8.31 21.10 6.32
CA VAL A 80 8.34 22.50 6.74
C VAL A 80 6.89 22.98 6.97
N ALA A 81 6.61 23.45 8.19
CA ALA A 81 5.25 23.56 8.75
C ALA A 81 4.24 24.34 7.89
N GLU A 82 4.68 25.35 7.14
CA GLU A 82 3.82 26.20 6.33
C GLU A 82 3.12 25.46 5.17
N ASN A 83 3.72 24.37 4.67
CA ASN A 83 3.19 23.58 3.55
C ASN A 83 2.61 22.22 3.99
N ALA A 84 2.62 21.92 5.29
CA ALA A 84 2.33 20.57 5.80
C ALA A 84 0.89 20.11 5.57
N GLY A 85 -0.09 21.01 5.70
CA GLY A 85 -1.51 20.66 5.57
C GLY A 85 -1.87 20.17 4.16
N TRP A 86 -1.50 20.94 3.12
CA TRP A 86 -1.82 20.62 1.73
C TRP A 86 -1.02 19.42 1.22
N LEU A 87 0.25 19.31 1.60
CA LEU A 87 1.08 18.16 1.26
C LEU A 87 0.50 16.87 1.85
N PHE A 88 0.12 16.89 3.13
CA PHE A 88 -0.49 15.75 3.79
C PHE A 88 -1.83 15.37 3.15
N PHE A 89 -2.74 16.33 2.93
CA PHE A 89 -4.06 16.04 2.38
C PHE A 89 -4.01 15.52 0.94
N SER A 90 -3.26 16.20 0.06
CA SER A 90 -3.09 15.78 -1.34
C SER A 90 -2.42 14.40 -1.43
N GLY A 91 -1.39 14.20 -0.62
CA GLY A 91 -0.65 12.95 -0.52
C GLY A 91 -1.48 11.79 -0.02
N GLN A 92 -2.23 11.98 1.07
CA GLN A 92 -3.10 10.96 1.63
C GLN A 92 -4.23 10.62 0.65
N SER A 93 -4.80 11.62 -0.02
CA SER A 93 -5.86 11.42 -1.02
C SER A 93 -5.38 10.58 -2.19
N LEU A 94 -4.23 10.92 -2.77
CA LEU A 94 -3.61 10.13 -3.84
C LEU A 94 -3.24 8.73 -3.37
N HIS A 95 -2.72 8.59 -2.15
CA HIS A 95 -2.36 7.28 -1.61
C HIS A 95 -3.59 6.36 -1.50
N PHE A 96 -4.73 6.88 -1.04
CA PHE A 96 -5.99 6.14 -1.04
C PHE A 96 -6.49 5.79 -2.44
N VAL A 97 -6.45 6.73 -3.38
CA VAL A 97 -6.86 6.47 -4.77
C VAL A 97 -6.00 5.36 -5.38
N ASN A 98 -4.68 5.43 -5.21
CA ASN A 98 -3.75 4.38 -5.67
C ASN A 98 -4.10 3.03 -5.05
N GLY A 99 -4.31 3.00 -3.73
CA GLY A 99 -4.68 1.80 -3.00
C GLY A 99 -6.01 1.18 -3.42
N ILE A 100 -7.00 1.99 -3.75
CA ILE A 100 -8.28 1.56 -4.32
C ILE A 100 -8.08 0.97 -5.71
N VAL A 101 -7.36 1.67 -6.59
CA VAL A 101 -7.09 1.22 -7.96
C VAL A 101 -6.31 -0.09 -7.97
N PHE A 102 -5.28 -0.23 -7.12
CA PHE A 102 -4.52 -1.48 -7.01
C PHE A 102 -5.36 -2.64 -6.48
N ALA A 103 -6.29 -2.39 -5.55
CA ALA A 103 -7.22 -3.42 -5.09
C ALA A 103 -8.16 -3.87 -6.22
N MET A 104 -8.64 -2.92 -7.03
CA MET A 104 -9.44 -3.26 -8.22
C MET A 104 -8.64 -4.09 -9.22
N LEU A 105 -7.40 -3.72 -9.52
CA LEU A 105 -6.51 -4.50 -10.40
C LEU A 105 -6.26 -5.90 -9.86
N PHE A 106 -6.09 -6.04 -8.54
CA PHE A 106 -6.00 -7.34 -7.89
C PHE A 106 -7.27 -8.16 -8.11
N GLY A 107 -8.44 -7.65 -7.70
CA GLY A 107 -9.67 -8.43 -7.70
C GLY A 107 -10.20 -8.75 -9.11
N ILE A 108 -10.11 -7.79 -10.04
CA ILE A 108 -10.67 -7.92 -11.39
C ILE A 108 -9.75 -8.76 -12.29
N PHE A 109 -8.43 -8.57 -12.20
CA PHE A 109 -7.48 -9.19 -13.13
C PHE A 109 -6.56 -10.20 -12.45
N ALA A 110 -5.76 -9.77 -11.47
CA ALA A 110 -4.66 -10.58 -10.97
C ALA A 110 -5.13 -11.82 -10.18
N HIS A 111 -6.22 -11.72 -9.42
CA HIS A 111 -6.69 -12.78 -8.52
C HIS A 111 -6.93 -14.09 -9.26
N LYS A 112 -7.55 -14.05 -10.45
CA LYS A 112 -7.78 -15.28 -11.26
C LYS A 112 -6.50 -15.81 -11.91
N GLN A 113 -5.51 -14.94 -12.17
CA GLN A 113 -4.27 -15.31 -12.86
C GLN A 113 -3.24 -15.95 -11.94
N ILE A 114 -3.28 -15.65 -10.63
CA ILE A 114 -2.34 -16.21 -9.67
C ILE A 114 -2.73 -17.67 -9.38
N PRO A 115 -1.89 -18.67 -9.74
CA PRO A 115 -2.25 -20.09 -9.77
C PRO A 115 -2.13 -20.77 -8.39
N VAL A 116 -2.68 -20.15 -7.35
CA VAL A 116 -2.74 -20.72 -5.99
C VAL A 116 -4.19 -20.66 -5.48
N LYS A 117 -4.63 -21.64 -4.70
CA LYS A 117 -6.03 -21.68 -4.23
C LYS A 117 -6.32 -20.67 -3.11
N GLY A 118 -5.35 -20.38 -2.24
CA GLY A 118 -5.59 -19.53 -1.07
C GLY A 118 -5.68 -18.04 -1.43
N HIS A 119 -6.79 -17.37 -1.09
CA HIS A 119 -6.98 -15.94 -1.37
C HIS A 119 -5.93 -15.06 -0.67
N VAL A 120 -5.56 -15.37 0.57
CA VAL A 120 -4.46 -14.69 1.28
C VAL A 120 -3.14 -14.87 0.55
N ALA A 121 -2.82 -16.09 0.12
CA ALA A 121 -1.61 -16.35 -0.66
C ALA A 121 -1.58 -15.56 -1.98
N LYS A 122 -2.72 -15.47 -2.68
CA LYS A 122 -2.85 -14.59 -3.86
C LYS A 122 -2.55 -13.13 -3.53
N GLY A 123 -3.13 -12.63 -2.43
CA GLY A 123 -2.88 -11.26 -1.96
C GLY A 123 -1.42 -11.01 -1.61
N LEU A 124 -0.75 -11.95 -0.92
CA LEU A 124 0.68 -11.85 -0.60
C LEU A 124 1.56 -11.86 -1.85
N ILE A 125 1.28 -12.75 -2.82
CA ILE A 125 1.98 -12.79 -4.12
C ILE A 125 1.82 -11.45 -4.84
N TYR A 126 0.61 -10.90 -4.86
CA TYR A 126 0.36 -9.58 -5.44
C TYR A 126 1.15 -8.48 -4.72
N GLY A 127 1.22 -8.53 -3.39
CA GLY A 127 2.06 -7.63 -2.59
C GLY A 127 3.56 -7.71 -2.95
N VAL A 128 4.08 -8.91 -3.20
CA VAL A 128 5.47 -9.06 -3.68
C VAL A 128 5.66 -8.43 -5.05
N VAL A 129 4.72 -8.62 -5.98
CA VAL A 129 4.76 -7.95 -7.31
C VAL A 129 4.77 -6.43 -7.15
N MET A 130 3.90 -5.89 -6.29
CA MET A 130 3.87 -4.45 -6.00
C MET A 130 5.18 -3.96 -5.37
N THR A 131 5.80 -4.76 -4.50
CA THR A 131 7.11 -4.45 -3.91
C THR A 131 8.18 -4.28 -4.99
N ILE A 132 8.22 -5.20 -5.96
CA ILE A 132 9.19 -5.15 -7.07
C ILE A 132 8.98 -3.87 -7.88
N ILE A 133 7.73 -3.53 -8.21
CA ILE A 133 7.40 -2.29 -8.92
C ILE A 133 7.76 -1.05 -8.07
N SER A 134 7.45 -1.06 -6.78
CA SER A 134 7.70 0.06 -5.89
C SER A 134 9.20 0.31 -5.70
N ALA A 135 9.95 -0.68 -5.23
CA ALA A 135 11.37 -0.55 -4.97
C ALA A 135 12.23 -0.49 -6.25
N GLY A 136 11.76 -1.08 -7.35
CA GLY A 136 12.49 -1.13 -8.61
C GLY A 136 12.20 0.03 -9.56
N LEU A 137 11.02 0.66 -9.45
CA LEU A 137 10.60 1.73 -10.35
C LEU A 137 10.14 2.99 -9.61
N LEU A 138 9.12 2.89 -8.74
CA LEU A 138 8.47 4.08 -8.19
C LEU A 138 9.37 4.86 -7.24
N VAL A 139 9.99 4.19 -6.27
CA VAL A 139 10.92 4.80 -5.32
C VAL A 139 12.11 5.45 -6.06
N PRO A 140 12.88 4.71 -6.88
CA PRO A 140 14.09 5.27 -7.53
C PRO A 140 13.84 6.35 -8.57
N TYR A 141 12.68 6.36 -9.24
CA TYR A 141 12.47 7.25 -10.40
C TYR A 141 11.33 8.24 -10.26
N ALA A 142 10.38 8.01 -9.34
CA ALA A 142 9.24 8.91 -9.14
C ALA A 142 9.28 9.61 -7.78
N TYR A 143 9.56 8.89 -6.69
CA TYR A 143 9.49 9.46 -5.34
C TYR A 143 10.77 10.14 -4.89
N VAL A 144 11.93 9.51 -5.12
CA VAL A 144 13.24 10.03 -4.71
C VAL A 144 14.24 9.90 -5.86
N ALA A 145 13.82 10.42 -7.02
CA ALA A 145 14.63 10.44 -8.23
C ALA A 145 16.04 11.00 -7.95
N GLU A 146 17.05 10.38 -8.58
CA GLU A 146 18.46 10.79 -8.52
C GLU A 146 19.13 10.66 -7.14
N GLN A 147 18.45 10.11 -6.13
CA GLN A 147 19.01 9.88 -4.80
C GLN A 147 19.68 8.50 -4.61
N GLY A 148 19.80 7.72 -5.69
CA GLY A 148 20.53 6.44 -5.69
C GLY A 148 19.79 5.24 -5.09
N TYR A 149 18.52 5.40 -4.70
CA TYR A 149 17.68 4.30 -4.20
C TYR A 149 17.40 3.22 -5.26
N GLY A 150 17.05 2.01 -4.82
CA GLY A 150 16.67 0.91 -5.73
C GLY A 150 16.55 -0.45 -5.01
N LEU A 151 16.17 -1.49 -5.75
CA LEU A 151 15.97 -2.86 -5.23
C LEU A 151 17.20 -3.46 -4.51
N PHE A 152 18.40 -3.07 -4.93
CA PHE A 152 19.67 -3.56 -4.38
C PHE A 152 20.41 -2.50 -3.56
N LEU A 153 19.69 -1.50 -3.03
CA LEU A 153 20.30 -0.53 -2.14
C LEU A 153 20.63 -1.19 -0.80
N PHE A 154 21.84 -1.71 -0.68
CA PHE A 154 22.37 -2.25 0.58
C PHE A 154 23.20 -1.22 1.35
N ASP A 155 23.66 -0.15 0.68
CA ASP A 155 24.70 0.76 1.18
C ASP A 155 24.22 2.21 1.42
N GLY A 156 22.92 2.50 1.29
CA GLY A 156 22.33 3.81 1.60
C GLY A 156 22.07 4.03 3.11
N PRO A 157 21.57 5.22 3.53
CA PRO A 157 21.30 5.54 4.94
C PRO A 157 20.42 4.51 5.66
N ASP A 158 19.43 3.97 4.95
CA ASP A 158 18.56 2.88 5.43
C ASP A 158 19.01 1.49 4.98
N GLY A 159 19.98 1.39 4.07
CA GLY A 159 20.48 0.17 3.46
C GLY A 159 19.37 -0.82 3.09
N TRP A 160 19.57 -2.09 3.46
CA TRP A 160 18.61 -3.17 3.22
C TRP A 160 17.25 -2.99 3.90
N LYS A 161 17.15 -2.12 4.91
CA LYS A 161 15.92 -1.95 5.70
C LYS A 161 14.83 -1.26 4.90
N LEU A 162 15.18 -0.40 3.95
CA LEU A 162 14.18 0.25 3.09
C LEU A 162 13.45 -0.76 2.18
N PRO A 163 14.13 -1.56 1.33
CA PRO A 163 13.45 -2.56 0.53
C PRO A 163 12.72 -3.61 1.39
N ALA A 164 13.25 -3.96 2.56
CA ALA A 164 12.55 -4.82 3.52
C ALA A 164 11.26 -4.17 4.07
N GLY A 165 11.32 -2.88 4.44
CA GLY A 165 10.15 -2.12 4.86
C GLY A 165 9.10 -2.04 3.77
N ILE A 166 9.49 -1.72 2.53
CA ILE A 166 8.59 -1.69 1.37
C ILE A 166 7.91 -3.06 1.20
N LEU A 167 8.66 -4.16 1.34
CA LEU A 167 8.11 -5.51 1.27
C LEU A 167 7.08 -5.75 2.37
N VAL A 168 7.43 -5.51 3.64
CA VAL A 168 6.52 -5.73 4.77
C VAL A 168 5.24 -4.90 4.61
N TRP A 169 5.35 -3.65 4.17
CA TRP A 169 4.20 -2.79 3.89
C TRP A 169 3.26 -3.42 2.84
N HIS A 170 3.80 -3.87 1.72
CA HIS A 170 2.98 -4.48 0.66
C HIS A 170 2.44 -5.86 1.03
N LEU A 171 3.14 -6.62 1.87
CA LEU A 171 2.63 -7.88 2.41
C LEU A 171 1.44 -7.63 3.34
N ILE A 172 1.47 -6.59 4.18
CA ILE A 172 0.32 -6.19 5.01
C ILE A 172 -0.86 -5.81 4.11
N TYR A 173 -0.64 -4.94 3.14
CA TYR A 173 -1.66 -4.55 2.17
C TYR A 173 -2.26 -5.77 1.44
N GLY A 174 -1.40 -6.63 0.88
CA GLY A 174 -1.78 -7.85 0.18
C GLY A 174 -2.51 -8.86 1.07
N ALA A 175 -2.10 -9.00 2.33
CA ALA A 175 -2.79 -9.85 3.31
C ALA A 175 -4.23 -9.37 3.51
N PHE A 176 -4.46 -8.07 3.69
CA PHE A 176 -5.81 -7.52 3.82
C PHE A 176 -6.64 -7.67 2.55
N LEU A 177 -6.03 -7.51 1.36
CA LEU A 177 -6.72 -7.83 0.11
C LEU A 177 -7.23 -9.27 0.09
N GLY A 178 -6.35 -10.24 0.37
CA GLY A 178 -6.71 -11.66 0.32
C GLY A 178 -7.63 -12.12 1.46
N LEU A 179 -7.57 -11.47 2.62
CA LEU A 179 -8.48 -11.73 3.73
C LEU A 179 -9.90 -11.22 3.44
N LEU A 180 -10.01 -10.05 2.82
CA LEU A 180 -11.30 -9.38 2.61
C LEU A 180 -11.94 -9.72 1.27
N TYR A 181 -11.15 -10.00 0.23
CA TYR A 181 -11.61 -10.38 -1.11
C TYR A 181 -11.50 -11.89 -1.31
N GLN A 182 -12.59 -12.59 -1.00
CA GLN A 182 -12.72 -14.05 -1.13
C GLN A 182 -13.92 -14.40 -2.02
N PRO A 183 -13.88 -14.10 -3.33
CA PRO A 183 -14.94 -14.50 -4.24
C PRO A 183 -15.01 -16.03 -4.30
N LYS A 184 -16.21 -16.57 -4.55
CA LYS A 184 -16.34 -18.02 -4.79
C LYS A 184 -15.54 -18.37 -6.05
N ASP A 185 -14.55 -19.23 -5.90
CA ASP A 185 -13.82 -19.79 -7.04
C ASP A 185 -14.78 -20.73 -7.77
N SER A 186 -15.26 -20.31 -8.95
CA SER A 186 -15.99 -21.18 -9.87
C SER A 186 -14.98 -22.08 -10.58
N ASN A 187 -14.69 -23.24 -10.00
CA ASN A 187 -14.10 -24.38 -10.72
C ASN A 187 -15.21 -25.28 -11.24
#